data_AF-A0A1V4WVW9-F1
#
_entry.id   AF-A0A1V4WVW9-F1
#
_cell.length_a   1.000
_cell.length_b   1.000
_cell.length_c   1.000
_cell.angle_alpha   90.00
_cell.angle_beta   90.00
_cell.angle_gamma   90.00
#
_symmetry.space_group_name_H-M   'P 1'
#
loop_
_entity.id
_entity.type
_entity.pdbx_description
1 polymer ?
#
loop_
_entity_poly.entity_id
_entity_poly.type
_entity_poly.pdbx_seq_one_letter_code
_entity_poly.pdbx_strand_id
1 'polypeptide(L)'
;MMKKAIFLSLIIVFTAAAALADTVTVITKENAIREYAKFFAPVKATVRYNDRLEALSMEGDWYKVKYGPSIGYIHRTAVEKRAVAQPASYARKGSSVSQSEAALAGKGFNPQVEASYKRQHPEMKYGLVDSVEHYPVPERDIAQFIVAGGLRQP
;
A
#
# COMPACT_ATOMS: atom_id res chain seq x y z
N MET A 1 29.63 -20.85 61.20
CA MET A 1 29.91 -21.74 60.05
C MET A 1 28.57 -22.21 59.48
N MET A 2 28.04 -21.51 58.45
CA MET A 2 27.93 -21.98 57.05
C MET A 2 27.08 -23.26 56.92
N LYS A 3 25.95 -23.29 56.21
CA LYS A 3 25.81 -22.99 54.78
C LYS A 3 24.39 -22.56 54.39
N LYS A 4 24.34 -21.54 53.53
CA LYS A 4 23.16 -21.01 52.85
C LYS A 4 22.67 -22.02 51.80
N ALA A 5 21.36 -22.22 51.70
CA ALA A 5 20.72 -22.79 50.52
C ALA A 5 19.47 -21.97 50.21
N ILE A 6 19.69 -20.77 49.67
CA ILE A 6 18.64 -19.98 49.03
C ILE A 6 18.55 -20.53 47.61
N PHE A 7 17.50 -21.28 47.32
CA PHE A 7 17.14 -21.69 45.96
C PHE A 7 16.65 -20.43 45.22
N LEU A 8 17.55 -19.81 44.47
CA LEU A 8 17.24 -18.72 43.56
C LEU A 8 16.76 -19.35 42.24
N SER A 9 15.45 -19.55 42.10
CA SER A 9 14.86 -19.91 40.81
C SER A 9 14.96 -18.72 39.86
N LEU A 10 15.93 -18.79 38.95
CA LEU A 10 16.16 -17.84 37.88
C LEU A 10 15.00 -17.91 36.87
N ILE A 11 13.97 -17.10 37.09
CA ILE A 11 12.91 -16.85 36.11
C ILE A 11 13.53 -16.00 35.00
N ILE A 12 13.86 -16.63 33.89
CA ILE A 12 14.20 -15.97 32.63
C ILE A 12 12.92 -15.28 32.15
N VAL A 13 12.80 -13.99 32.45
CA VAL A 13 11.78 -13.13 31.88
C VAL A 13 12.18 -12.90 30.42
N PHE A 14 11.59 -13.69 29.51
CA PHE A 14 11.63 -13.41 28.07
C PHE A 14 10.70 -12.22 27.82
N THR A 15 11.22 -11.01 28.01
CA THR A 15 10.54 -9.78 27.58
C THR A 15 10.48 -9.79 26.05
N ALA A 16 9.33 -10.18 25.51
CA ALA A 16 9.03 -9.97 24.09
C ALA A 16 8.99 -8.46 23.84
N ALA A 17 10.11 -7.92 23.32
CA ALA A 17 10.12 -6.59 22.74
C ALA A 17 9.22 -6.63 21.50
N ALA A 18 7.97 -6.18 21.66
CA ALA A 18 7.11 -5.91 20.52
C ALA A 18 7.79 -4.79 19.72
N ALA A 19 8.39 -5.15 18.60
CA ALA A 19 8.90 -4.17 17.65
C ALA A 19 7.74 -3.24 17.27
N LEU A 20 7.86 -1.95 17.61
CA LEU A 20 6.96 -0.92 17.11
C LEU A 20 7.27 -0.76 15.63
N ALA A 21 6.63 -1.58 14.81
CA ALA A 21 6.76 -1.46 13.37
C ALA A 21 5.85 -0.33 12.88
N ASP A 22 6.43 0.64 12.18
CA ASP A 22 5.69 1.73 11.56
C ASP A 22 4.66 1.13 10.59
N THR A 23 3.41 1.57 10.68
CA THR A 23 2.36 1.09 9.77
C THR A 23 2.07 2.15 8.71
N VAL A 24 2.03 1.74 7.45
CA VAL A 24 1.59 2.59 6.33
C VAL A 24 0.27 2.07 5.77
N THR A 25 -0.59 2.98 5.30
CA THR A 25 -1.90 2.61 4.73
C THR A 25 -1.90 2.88 3.23
N VAL A 26 -2.43 1.96 2.44
CA VAL A 26 -2.56 2.10 0.98
C VAL A 26 -3.68 3.09 0.65
N ILE A 27 -3.37 4.10 -0.15
CA ILE A 27 -4.30 5.17 -0.58
C ILE A 27 -4.75 5.03 -2.04
N THR A 28 -4.23 4.04 -2.75
CA THR A 28 -4.61 3.75 -4.15
C THR A 28 -5.66 2.65 -4.22
N LYS A 29 -6.51 2.64 -5.26
CA LYS A 29 -7.56 1.61 -5.44
C LYS A 29 -6.96 0.20 -5.43
N GLU A 30 -5.88 0.02 -6.17
CA GLU A 30 -5.11 -1.21 -6.27
C GLU A 30 -3.64 -0.86 -6.53
N ASN A 31 -2.72 -1.61 -5.93
CA ASN A 31 -1.28 -1.48 -6.16
C ASN A 31 -0.56 -2.81 -5.96
N ALA A 32 0.72 -2.85 -6.31
CA ALA A 32 1.57 -4.03 -6.21
C ALA A 32 2.72 -3.81 -5.23
N ILE A 33 2.94 -4.79 -4.36
CA ILE A 33 4.20 -4.99 -3.64
C ILE A 33 5.15 -5.71 -4.56
N ARG A 34 6.31 -5.11 -4.80
CA ARG A 34 7.28 -5.56 -5.80
C ARG A 34 8.51 -6.20 -5.17
N GLU A 35 9.25 -6.98 -5.94
CA GLU A 35 10.45 -7.65 -5.44
C GLU A 35 11.60 -6.68 -5.11
N TYR A 36 11.76 -5.61 -5.89
CA TYR A 36 12.74 -4.55 -5.68
C TYR A 36 12.17 -3.19 -6.06
N ALA A 37 12.88 -2.12 -5.71
CA ALA A 37 12.46 -0.71 -5.81
C ALA A 37 12.41 -0.15 -7.26
N LYS A 38 11.65 -0.81 -8.14
CA LYS A 38 11.39 -0.40 -9.54
C LYS A 38 9.95 -0.70 -9.94
N PHE A 39 9.34 0.14 -10.78
CA PHE A 39 7.96 -0.05 -11.23
C PHE A 39 7.75 -1.25 -12.16
N PHE A 40 8.80 -1.74 -12.80
CA PHE A 40 8.75 -2.93 -13.66
C PHE A 40 9.18 -4.21 -12.94
N ALA A 41 9.51 -4.12 -11.65
CA ALA A 41 9.91 -5.29 -10.86
C ALA A 41 8.74 -6.29 -10.72
N PRO A 42 9.02 -7.61 -10.65
CA PRO A 42 8.01 -8.63 -10.45
C PRO A 42 7.10 -8.34 -9.25
N VAL A 43 5.81 -8.67 -9.41
CA VAL A 43 4.79 -8.48 -8.37
C VAL A 43 4.82 -9.67 -7.41
N LYS A 44 4.98 -9.38 -6.11
CA LYS A 44 4.96 -10.39 -5.04
C LYS A 44 3.60 -10.49 -4.35
N ALA A 45 2.86 -9.39 -4.30
CA ALA A 45 1.51 -9.35 -3.74
C ALA A 45 0.77 -8.12 -4.28
N THR A 46 -0.55 -8.22 -4.35
CA THR A 46 -1.44 -7.09 -4.68
C THR A 46 -2.07 -6.57 -3.39
N VAL A 47 -2.17 -5.25 -3.28
CA VAL A 47 -2.78 -4.54 -2.17
C VAL A 47 -3.86 -3.58 -2.67
N ARG A 48 -4.85 -3.30 -1.83
CA ARG A 48 -6.02 -2.47 -2.14
C ARG A 48 -6.13 -1.28 -1.20
N TYR A 49 -7.00 -0.35 -1.58
CA TYR A 49 -7.31 0.81 -0.76
C TYR A 49 -7.62 0.42 0.69
N ASN A 50 -7.04 1.17 1.64
CA ASN A 50 -7.09 0.94 3.09
C ASN A 50 -6.34 -0.29 3.63
N ASP A 51 -5.63 -1.06 2.79
CA ASP A 51 -4.74 -2.10 3.30
C ASP A 51 -3.63 -1.50 4.16
N ARG A 52 -3.35 -2.15 5.28
CA ARG A 52 -2.29 -1.74 6.22
C ARG A 52 -1.07 -2.61 6.01
N LEU A 53 0.08 -1.97 5.85
CA LEU A 53 1.36 -2.62 5.60
C LEU A 53 2.32 -2.28 6.73
N GLU A 54 3.10 -3.26 7.16
CA GLU A 54 4.17 -3.06 8.13
C GLU A 54 5.39 -2.50 7.39
N ALA A 55 5.78 -1.26 7.65
CA ALA A 55 6.95 -0.63 7.06
C ALA A 55 8.22 -1.01 7.84
N LEU A 56 9.11 -1.73 7.15
CA LEU A 56 10.37 -2.23 7.70
C LEU A 56 11.50 -1.22 7.53
N SER A 57 11.59 -0.59 6.35
CA SER A 57 12.60 0.42 6.03
C SER A 57 12.15 1.29 4.85
N MET A 58 12.89 2.36 4.60
CA MET A 58 12.70 3.22 3.43
C MET A 58 14.00 3.27 2.62
N GLU A 59 13.91 3.03 1.33
CA GLU A 59 15.01 3.04 0.36
C GLU A 59 14.66 4.05 -0.75
N GLY A 60 15.18 5.28 -0.63
CA GLY A 60 14.79 6.39 -1.51
C GLY A 60 13.30 6.69 -1.41
N ASP A 61 12.58 6.56 -2.53
CA ASP A 61 11.13 6.78 -2.62
C ASP A 61 10.30 5.51 -2.43
N TRP A 62 10.92 4.41 -1.99
CA TRP A 62 10.27 3.12 -1.78
C TRP A 62 10.27 2.73 -0.32
N TYR A 63 9.16 2.17 0.14
CA TYR A 63 9.07 1.51 1.44
C TYR A 63 9.28 0.01 1.24
N LYS A 64 10.19 -0.56 2.02
CA LYS A 64 10.22 -2.00 2.25
C LYS A 64 9.13 -2.33 3.23
N VAL A 65 8.18 -3.14 2.80
CA VAL A 65 6.97 -3.46 3.56
C VAL A 65 6.78 -4.96 3.69
N LYS A 66 6.12 -5.35 4.76
CA LYS A 66 5.59 -6.70 4.97
C LYS A 66 4.07 -6.67 4.93
N TYR A 67 3.51 -7.63 4.18
CA TYR A 67 2.08 -7.84 4.03
C TYR A 67 1.80 -9.34 4.07
N GLY A 68 1.24 -9.81 5.18
CA GLY A 68 1.10 -11.24 5.45
C GLY A 68 2.47 -11.96 5.39
N PRO A 69 2.62 -13.02 4.57
CA PRO A 69 3.91 -13.72 4.40
C PRO A 69 4.87 -13.01 3.43
N SER A 70 4.40 -12.02 2.67
CA SER A 70 5.19 -11.37 1.61
C SER A 70 5.94 -10.15 2.14
N ILE A 71 7.23 -10.08 1.82
CA ILE A 71 8.08 -8.90 2.02
C ILE A 71 8.50 -8.37 0.65
N GLY A 72 8.35 -7.06 0.44
CA GLY A 72 8.76 -6.42 -0.82
C GLY A 72 8.74 -4.91 -0.71
N TYR A 73 8.62 -4.24 -1.86
CA TYR A 73 8.75 -2.80 -2.00
C TYR A 73 7.49 -2.17 -2.56
N ILE A 74 7.05 -1.07 -1.97
CA ILE A 74 5.93 -0.25 -2.45
C ILE A 74 6.36 1.21 -2.54
N HIS A 75 5.97 1.90 -3.61
CA HIS A 75 6.36 3.29 -3.81
C HIS A 75 5.62 4.21 -2.83
N ARG A 76 6.28 5.25 -2.32
CA ARG A 76 5.73 6.16 -1.32
C ARG A 76 4.42 6.84 -1.73
N THR A 77 4.18 7.03 -3.03
CA THR A 77 2.95 7.68 -3.52
C THR A 77 1.72 6.78 -3.41
N ALA A 78 1.91 5.47 -3.22
CA ALA A 78 0.83 4.52 -3.06
C ALA A 78 0.34 4.42 -1.60
N VAL A 79 1.10 4.98 -0.66
CA VAL A 79 0.89 4.78 0.78
C VAL A 79 0.99 6.09 1.56
N GLU A 80 0.30 6.16 2.68
CA GLU A 80 0.38 7.27 3.62
C GLU A 80 0.81 6.76 4.99
N LYS A 81 1.76 7.47 5.61
CA LYS A 81 2.13 7.28 7.01
C LYS A 81 1.06 7.92 7.88
N ARG A 82 0.16 7.11 8.43
CA ARG A 82 -0.72 7.59 9.50
C ARG A 82 0.07 7.52 10.80
N ALA A 83 0.57 8.67 11.27
CA ALA A 83 1.06 8.77 12.64
C ALA A 83 -0.10 8.35 13.55
N VAL A 84 0.09 7.29 14.33
CA VAL A 84 -0.85 6.92 15.38
C VAL A 84 -0.71 8.00 16.46
N ALA A 85 -1.41 9.12 16.26
CA ALA A 85 -1.60 10.09 17.32
C ALA A 85 -2.35 9.37 18.45
N GLN A 86 -1.79 9.48 19.66
CA GLN A 86 -2.30 9.01 20.93
C GLN A 86 -3.82 9.24 21.10
N PRO A 87 -4.50 8.44 21.91
CA PRO A 87 -5.96 8.43 21.98
C PRO A 87 -6.47 9.74 22.60
N ALA A 88 -6.84 10.69 21.76
CA ALA A 88 -7.74 11.76 22.15
C ALA A 88 -9.17 11.23 21.98
N SER A 89 -9.80 10.94 23.11
CA SER A 89 -11.18 10.55 23.28
C SER A 89 -12.15 11.50 22.56
N TYR A 90 -12.42 11.22 21.28
CA TYR A 90 -13.61 11.73 20.60
C TYR A 90 -14.15 10.60 19.74
N ALA A 91 -15.35 10.16 20.10
CA ALA A 91 -16.11 9.16 19.37
C ALA A 91 -16.28 9.58 17.90
N ARG A 92 -15.38 9.13 17.01
CA ARG A 92 -15.63 9.15 15.57
C ARG A 92 -16.28 7.84 15.20
N LYS A 93 -17.60 7.88 15.22
CA LYS A 93 -18.52 6.93 14.58
C LYS A 93 -17.91 6.41 13.28
N GLY A 94 -17.82 5.10 13.18
CA GLY A 94 -17.26 4.36 12.04
C GLY A 94 -17.70 4.98 10.73
N SER A 95 -16.76 5.65 10.08
CA SER A 95 -16.94 6.18 8.74
C SER A 95 -16.31 5.14 7.83
N SER A 96 -17.15 4.23 7.32
CA SER A 96 -16.81 3.52 6.09
C SER A 96 -16.47 4.61 5.08
N VAL A 97 -15.19 4.75 4.75
CA VAL A 97 -14.71 5.72 3.77
C VAL A 97 -15.36 5.33 2.46
N SER A 98 -16.50 5.94 2.15
CA SER A 98 -17.24 5.68 0.92
C SER A 98 -16.43 6.26 -0.23
N GLN A 99 -16.60 5.69 -1.41
CA GLN A 99 -15.90 6.10 -2.65
C GLN A 99 -15.97 7.61 -2.93
N SER A 100 -16.93 8.32 -2.31
CA SER A 100 -17.04 9.77 -2.27
C SER A 100 -15.88 10.53 -1.62
N GLU A 101 -15.14 9.93 -0.66
CA GLU A 101 -14.03 10.61 0.01
C GLU A 101 -12.74 10.57 -0.85
N ALA A 102 -12.59 9.55 -1.72
CA ALA A 102 -11.51 9.51 -2.71
C ALA A 102 -11.62 10.66 -3.74
N ALA A 103 -12.84 11.13 -4.01
CA ALA A 103 -13.08 12.30 -4.89
C ALA A 103 -12.68 13.64 -4.24
N LEU A 104 -12.48 13.69 -2.93
CA LEU A 104 -12.11 14.91 -2.21
C LEU A 104 -10.64 15.31 -2.45
N ALA A 105 -9.79 14.38 -2.89
CA ALA A 105 -8.36 14.60 -3.07
C ALA A 105 -7.96 15.17 -4.45
N GLY A 106 -8.92 15.42 -5.37
CA GLY A 106 -8.60 15.92 -6.70
C GLY A 106 -9.79 16.44 -7.51
N LYS A 107 -10.11 17.73 -7.37
CA LYS A 107 -10.80 18.54 -8.41
C LYS A 107 -12.16 18.02 -8.92
N GLY A 108 -13.00 17.42 -8.07
CA GLY A 108 -14.42 17.22 -8.41
C GLY A 108 -14.72 16.18 -9.49
N PHE A 109 -13.79 15.28 -9.79
CA PHE A 109 -14.04 14.15 -10.69
C PHE A 109 -14.55 12.96 -9.87
N ASN A 110 -15.84 12.63 -10.03
CA ASN A 110 -16.49 11.49 -9.40
C ASN A 110 -17.45 10.80 -10.40
N PRO A 111 -17.96 9.60 -10.09
CA PRO A 111 -18.84 8.87 -11.00
C PRO A 111 -20.10 9.66 -11.40
N GLN A 112 -20.62 10.53 -10.51
CA GLN A 112 -21.79 11.35 -10.78
C GLN A 112 -21.49 12.46 -11.81
N VAL A 113 -20.32 13.07 -11.73
CA VAL A 113 -19.86 14.10 -12.66
C VAL A 113 -19.60 13.50 -14.03
N GLU A 114 -18.96 12.34 -14.09
CA GLU A 114 -18.76 11.61 -15.34
C GLU A 114 -20.11 11.23 -15.98
N ALA A 115 -21.06 10.70 -15.20
CA ALA A 115 -22.40 10.38 -15.70
C ALA A 115 -23.18 11.61 -16.17
N SER A 116 -23.01 12.77 -15.52
CA SER A 116 -23.58 14.04 -16.00
C SER A 116 -22.95 14.46 -17.32
N TYR A 117 -21.63 14.38 -17.43
CA TYR A 117 -20.89 14.78 -18.62
C TYR A 117 -21.22 13.89 -19.82
N LYS A 118 -21.29 12.56 -19.61
CA LYS A 118 -21.72 11.57 -20.63
C LYS A 118 -23.11 11.87 -21.18
N ARG A 119 -24.05 12.33 -20.34
CA ARG A 119 -25.41 12.71 -20.78
C ARG A 119 -25.43 14.00 -21.60
N GLN A 120 -24.56 14.95 -21.27
CA GLN A 120 -24.48 16.24 -21.97
C GLN A 120 -23.71 16.14 -23.29
N HIS A 121 -22.79 15.18 -23.41
CA HIS A 121 -21.89 15.03 -24.54
C HIS A 121 -21.94 13.62 -25.17
N PRO A 122 -23.10 13.16 -25.66
CA PRO A 122 -23.21 11.82 -26.27
C PRO A 122 -22.37 11.65 -27.54
N GLU A 123 -21.90 12.74 -28.16
CA GLU A 123 -20.99 12.73 -29.31
C GLU A 123 -19.59 12.21 -29.00
N MET A 124 -19.21 12.19 -27.71
CA MET A 124 -17.87 11.79 -27.28
C MET A 124 -17.71 10.28 -27.25
N LYS A 125 -16.52 9.81 -27.63
CA LYS A 125 -16.19 8.37 -27.73
C LYS A 125 -15.72 7.78 -26.40
N TYR A 126 -16.59 7.77 -25.38
CA TYR A 126 -16.25 7.25 -24.05
C TYR A 126 -15.75 5.81 -24.06
N GLY A 127 -16.27 4.98 -24.96
CA GLY A 127 -15.82 3.60 -25.12
C GLY A 127 -14.32 3.46 -25.46
N LEU A 128 -13.69 4.48 -26.06
CA LEU A 128 -12.23 4.47 -26.28
C LEU A 128 -11.47 4.66 -24.97
N VAL A 129 -11.97 5.54 -24.08
CA VAL A 129 -11.40 5.73 -22.75
C VAL A 129 -11.53 4.44 -21.95
N ASP A 130 -12.73 3.86 -21.93
CA ASP A 130 -13.00 2.59 -21.25
C ASP A 130 -12.09 1.47 -21.81
N SER A 131 -11.88 1.44 -23.13
CA SER A 131 -10.99 0.46 -23.77
C SER A 131 -9.54 0.61 -23.32
N VAL A 132 -9.04 1.84 -23.19
CA VAL A 132 -7.68 2.11 -22.70
C VAL A 132 -7.56 1.78 -21.21
N GLU A 133 -8.57 2.10 -20.40
CA GLU A 133 -8.58 1.80 -18.96
C GLU A 133 -8.54 0.29 -18.69
N HIS A 134 -9.26 -0.50 -19.49
CA HIS A 134 -9.35 -1.95 -19.30
C HIS A 134 -8.32 -2.75 -20.10
N TYR A 135 -7.47 -2.11 -20.90
CA TYR A 135 -6.49 -2.79 -21.75
C TYR A 135 -5.47 -3.58 -20.90
N PRO A 136 -5.49 -4.93 -20.90
CA PRO A 136 -4.51 -5.70 -20.16
C PRO A 136 -3.19 -5.73 -20.93
N VAL A 137 -2.08 -5.40 -20.28
CA VAL A 137 -0.75 -5.51 -20.89
C VAL A 137 -0.20 -6.91 -20.61
N PRO A 138 0.06 -7.74 -21.64
CA PRO A 138 0.63 -9.08 -21.45
C PRO A 138 2.02 -9.03 -20.82
N GLU A 139 2.33 -9.98 -19.92
CA GLU A 139 3.65 -10.05 -19.26
C GLU A 139 4.81 -10.15 -20.25
N ARG A 140 4.61 -10.86 -21.36
CA ARG A 140 5.59 -10.97 -22.45
C ARG A 140 5.95 -9.60 -23.05
N ASP A 141 4.97 -8.70 -23.18
CA ASP A 141 5.15 -7.40 -23.82
C ASP A 141 5.88 -6.47 -22.83
N ILE A 142 5.59 -6.59 -21.53
CA ILE A 142 6.35 -5.93 -20.45
C ILE A 142 7.80 -6.42 -20.45
N ALA A 143 8.04 -7.73 -20.54
CA ALA A 143 9.39 -8.29 -20.57
C ALA A 143 10.18 -7.79 -21.79
N GLN A 144 9.56 -7.77 -22.97
CA GLN A 144 10.17 -7.20 -24.17
C GLN A 144 10.47 -5.71 -24.02
N PHE A 145 9.54 -4.94 -23.43
CA PHE A 145 9.74 -3.52 -23.17
C PHE A 145 10.94 -3.26 -22.24
N ILE A 146 11.10 -4.07 -21.18
CA ILE A 146 12.24 -3.97 -20.25
C ILE A 146 13.56 -4.20 -21.00
N VAL A 147 13.64 -5.26 -21.82
CA VAL A 147 14.86 -5.62 -22.56
C VAL A 147 15.16 -4.57 -23.63
N ALA A 148 14.17 -4.21 -24.47
CA ALA A 148 14.34 -3.26 -25.56
C ALA A 148 14.65 -1.84 -25.06
N GLY A 149 14.10 -1.45 -23.91
CA GLY A 149 14.33 -0.16 -23.27
C GLY A 149 15.65 -0.07 -22.49
N GLY A 150 16.45 -1.14 -22.45
CA GLY A 150 17.71 -1.18 -21.68
C GLY A 150 17.49 -1.01 -20.17
N LEU A 151 16.30 -1.34 -19.66
CA LEU A 151 15.97 -1.25 -18.25
C LEU A 151 16.67 -2.39 -17.51
N ARG A 152 17.67 -2.04 -16.70
CA ARG A 152 18.48 -3.02 -15.98
C ARG A 152 17.68 -3.63 -14.82
N GLN A 153 17.59 -4.95 -14.81
CA GLN A 153 17.20 -5.72 -13.64
C GLN A 153 18.40 -5.72 -12.65
N PRO A 154 18.16 -5.62 -11.34
CA PRO A 154 19.21 -5.73 -10.34
C PRO A 154 19.87 -7.11 -10.34
#